data_AF-A0A931T294-F1
#
_entry.id   AF-A0A931T294-F1
#
_cell.length_a   1.000
_cell.length_b   1.000
_cell.length_c   1.000
_cell.angle_alpha   90.00
_cell.angle_beta   90.00
_cell.angle_gamma   90.00
#
_symmetry.space_group_name_H-M   'P 1'
#
loop_
_entity.id
_entity.type
_entity.pdbx_description
1 polymer ?
#
loop_
_entity_poly.entity_id
_entity_poly.type
_entity_poly.pdbx_seq_one_letter_code
_entity_poly.pdbx_strand_id
1 'polypeptide(L)'
;MNREEKKLRHHFEKHERYVTAKSRKKRAQVRKSMAKKKGARTKFDHRRWETSGETSPSFEKRRRQLSLDALANPTPAPEPDDAAEAAMRDGLLISITRRIASVLAEGGLVECLLPSRLAATQQSEIAVGDRVRWLEKEDGSRWIHSVLPRATYLARPDPHYEHMQRVIAANVDVVVNVVSVKYPPLRPRLIDRYLIAIMQGGATPLICVNKIDLESDEELADELACLEAYAEFGVEYVLCSTKTGQGIATLASRLRGRCSVFVGHSGVGKSSILRSIVDLDTASVVDASTIRTGAISEAHGTGTHTTRLATLYDLGGGTAIIDTPGIREFGLMKLDVETLKSYFPEFDDLAIDCRFNDCSHTHEPECAVKDAVEADDVSEGRYETYLRLMEELREQGT
;
A
#
# COMPACT_ATOMS: atom_id res chain seq x y z
N MET A 1 -31.42 -45.21 27.65
CA MET A 1 -31.27 -43.80 28.02
C MET A 1 -32.00 -43.53 29.33
N ASN A 2 -31.24 -43.34 30.41
CA ASN A 2 -31.79 -43.13 31.76
C ASN A 2 -32.44 -41.73 31.87
N ARG A 3 -33.33 -41.54 32.85
CA ARG A 3 -34.09 -40.32 33.11
C ARG A 3 -33.19 -39.10 33.33
N GLU A 4 -31.98 -39.30 33.85
CA GLU A 4 -30.96 -38.26 34.02
C GLU A 4 -30.30 -37.84 32.71
N GLU A 5 -29.98 -38.77 31.81
CA GLU A 5 -29.42 -38.44 30.48
C GLU A 5 -30.43 -37.64 29.63
N LYS A 6 -31.72 -37.95 29.73
CA LYS A 6 -32.78 -37.17 29.07
C LYS A 6 -32.87 -35.74 29.61
N LYS A 7 -32.68 -35.54 30.92
CA LYS A 7 -32.67 -34.19 31.53
C LYS A 7 -31.44 -33.40 31.13
N LEU A 8 -30.26 -34.04 31.11
CA LEU A 8 -29.01 -33.40 30.72
C LEU A 8 -29.06 -32.97 29.24
N ARG A 9 -29.51 -33.85 28.34
CA ARG A 9 -29.65 -33.54 26.92
C ARG A 9 -30.68 -32.43 26.67
N HIS A 10 -31.81 -32.44 27.39
CA HIS A 10 -32.78 -31.34 27.31
C HIS A 10 -32.21 -30.01 27.81
N HIS A 11 -31.38 -30.03 28.86
CA HIS A 11 -30.68 -28.84 29.34
C HIS A 11 -29.68 -28.30 28.30
N PHE A 12 -28.90 -29.18 27.65
CA PHE A 12 -28.00 -28.81 26.56
C PHE A 12 -28.75 -28.25 25.35
N GLU A 13 -29.81 -28.90 24.86
CA GLU A 13 -30.64 -28.40 23.76
C GLU A 13 -31.27 -27.03 24.10
N LYS A 14 -31.66 -26.82 25.37
CA LYS A 14 -32.25 -25.54 25.82
C LYS A 14 -31.19 -24.44 25.94
N HIS A 15 -29.98 -24.77 26.38
CA HIS A 15 -28.85 -23.87 26.41
C HIS A 15 -28.39 -23.49 25.00
N GLU A 16 -28.33 -24.46 24.08
CA GLU A 16 -27.97 -24.24 22.67
C GLU A 16 -29.01 -23.37 21.95
N ARG A 17 -30.31 -23.59 22.19
CA ARG A 17 -31.41 -22.72 21.74
C ARG A 17 -31.34 -21.32 22.33
N TYR A 18 -30.94 -21.18 23.59
CA TYR A 18 -30.78 -19.89 24.24
C TYR A 18 -29.58 -19.11 23.66
N VAL A 19 -28.44 -19.78 23.46
CA VAL A 19 -27.24 -19.18 22.86
C VAL A 19 -27.52 -18.75 21.41
N THR A 20 -28.17 -19.59 20.60
CA THR A 20 -28.57 -19.23 19.23
C THR A 20 -29.60 -18.11 19.19
N ALA A 21 -30.55 -18.06 20.12
CA ALA A 21 -31.53 -16.96 20.21
C ALA A 21 -30.89 -15.63 20.67
N LYS A 22 -29.92 -15.67 21.61
CA LYS A 22 -29.15 -14.50 22.05
C LYS A 22 -28.27 -13.98 20.93
N SER A 23 -27.58 -14.86 20.20
CA SER A 23 -26.83 -14.54 18.97
C SER A 23 -27.74 -13.91 17.90
N ARG A 24 -28.93 -14.47 17.62
CA ARG A 24 -29.90 -13.88 16.69
C ARG A 24 -30.38 -12.47 17.08
N LYS A 25 -30.67 -12.23 18.36
CA LYS A 25 -31.05 -10.89 18.84
C LYS A 25 -29.90 -9.90 18.72
N LYS A 26 -28.68 -10.32 19.05
CA LYS A 26 -27.48 -9.50 18.92
C LYS A 26 -27.17 -9.19 17.45
N ARG A 27 -27.24 -10.18 16.55
CA ARG A 27 -27.17 -9.99 15.09
C ARG A 27 -28.24 -9.04 14.56
N ALA A 28 -29.47 -9.11 15.07
CA ALA A 28 -30.52 -8.17 14.69
C ALA A 28 -30.26 -6.73 15.22
N GLN A 29 -29.60 -6.60 16.37
CA GLN A 29 -29.21 -5.32 16.96
C GLN A 29 -28.01 -4.70 16.24
N VAL A 30 -27.00 -5.52 15.90
CA VAL A 30 -25.87 -5.14 15.02
C VAL A 30 -26.42 -4.75 13.64
N ARG A 31 -27.28 -5.57 13.02
CA ARG A 31 -27.94 -5.21 11.75
C ARG A 31 -28.77 -3.93 11.82
N LYS A 32 -29.45 -3.64 12.95
CA LYS A 32 -30.16 -2.36 13.13
C LYS A 32 -29.21 -1.18 13.32
N SER A 33 -28.13 -1.36 14.09
CA SER A 33 -27.06 -0.37 14.26
C SER A 33 -26.39 -0.06 12.92
N MET A 34 -26.02 -1.12 12.19
CA MET A 34 -25.41 -1.07 10.86
C MET A 34 -26.36 -0.55 9.81
N ALA A 35 -27.66 -0.90 9.80
CA ALA A 35 -28.63 -0.31 8.86
C ALA A 35 -28.85 1.18 9.11
N LYS A 36 -28.83 1.62 10.38
CA LYS A 36 -28.89 3.04 10.75
C LYS A 36 -27.61 3.79 10.34
N LYS A 37 -26.44 3.14 10.41
CA LYS A 37 -25.15 3.68 9.95
C LYS A 37 -24.97 3.60 8.42
N LYS A 38 -25.43 2.54 7.75
CA LYS A 38 -25.52 2.35 6.28
C LYS A 38 -26.54 3.29 5.64
N GLY A 39 -27.53 3.78 6.39
CA GLY A 39 -28.41 4.87 5.95
C GLY A 39 -27.75 6.25 6.00
N ALA A 40 -26.68 6.41 6.80
CA ALA A 40 -25.88 7.63 6.90
C ALA A 40 -24.62 7.59 6.02
N ARG A 41 -24.07 6.39 5.75
CA ARG A 41 -23.12 6.15 4.65
C ARG A 41 -23.94 6.22 3.35
N THR A 42 -23.72 7.24 2.54
CA THR A 42 -24.28 7.29 1.18
C THR A 42 -24.03 5.96 0.47
N LYS A 43 -25.11 5.28 0.01
CA LYS A 43 -25.00 4.14 -0.90
C LYS A 43 -23.97 4.51 -1.98
N PHE A 44 -22.96 3.65 -2.15
CA PHE A 44 -21.89 3.87 -3.11
C PHE A 44 -22.51 3.93 -4.51
N ASP A 45 -22.49 5.12 -5.10
CA ASP A 45 -22.90 5.38 -6.47
C ASP A 45 -21.64 5.45 -7.32
N HIS A 46 -21.37 4.35 -8.03
CA HIS A 46 -20.24 4.21 -8.95
C HIS A 46 -20.10 5.42 -9.90
N ARG A 47 -21.20 6.07 -10.32
CA ARG A 47 -21.16 7.24 -11.22
C ARG A 47 -20.82 8.56 -10.51
N ARG A 48 -21.13 8.68 -9.22
CA ARG A 48 -20.79 9.86 -8.40
C ARG A 48 -19.34 9.82 -7.89
N TRP A 49 -18.76 8.62 -7.81
CA TRP A 49 -17.38 8.40 -7.39
C TRP A 49 -16.36 8.72 -8.50
N GLU A 50 -16.66 8.37 -9.76
CA GLU A 50 -15.83 8.74 -10.93
C GLU A 50 -15.56 10.25 -11.03
N THR A 51 -16.50 11.07 -10.55
CA THR A 51 -16.53 12.53 -10.74
C THR A 51 -15.92 13.36 -9.61
N SER A 52 -15.76 12.82 -8.39
CA SER A 52 -15.40 13.63 -7.21
C SER A 52 -13.99 13.40 -6.65
N GLY A 53 -13.41 12.19 -6.76
CA GLY A 53 -12.01 11.95 -6.38
C GLY A 53 -11.65 12.20 -4.91
N GLU A 54 -12.64 12.35 -4.02
CA GLU A 54 -12.44 12.59 -2.59
C GLU A 54 -12.46 11.26 -1.82
N THR A 55 -11.34 10.92 -1.18
CA THR A 55 -11.26 9.79 -0.25
C THR A 55 -12.06 10.08 1.03
N SER A 56 -12.56 9.05 1.71
CA SER A 56 -13.27 9.24 2.98
C SER A 56 -12.42 10.01 4.01
N PRO A 57 -12.91 11.10 4.62
CA PRO A 57 -12.18 11.87 5.63
C PRO A 57 -11.69 11.04 6.82
N SER A 58 -12.36 9.93 7.14
CA SER A 58 -11.96 9.00 8.20
C SER A 58 -10.69 8.22 7.84
N PHE A 59 -10.56 7.83 6.57
CA PHE A 59 -9.42 7.07 6.07
C PHE A 59 -8.17 7.94 6.02
N GLU A 60 -8.28 9.18 5.52
CA GLU A 60 -7.15 10.10 5.44
C GLU A 60 -6.64 10.52 6.82
N LYS A 61 -7.53 10.79 7.78
CA LYS A 61 -7.14 11.09 9.16
C LYS A 61 -6.38 9.91 9.80
N ARG A 62 -6.85 8.68 9.59
CA ARG A 62 -6.21 7.46 10.10
C ARG A 62 -4.84 7.22 9.49
N ARG A 63 -4.72 7.35 8.16
CA ARG A 63 -3.43 7.24 7.46
C ARG A 63 -2.39 8.19 8.05
N ARG A 64 -2.75 9.47 8.24
CA ARG A 64 -1.84 10.46 8.84
C ARG A 64 -1.43 10.10 10.27
N GLN A 65 -2.34 9.53 11.06
CA GLN A 65 -2.01 9.08 12.41
C GLN A 65 -1.00 7.93 12.41
N LEU A 66 -1.25 6.89 11.61
CA LEU A 66 -0.38 5.71 11.53
C LEU A 66 1.02 6.03 11.00
N SER A 67 1.13 7.00 10.09
CA SER A 67 2.42 7.39 9.52
C SER A 67 3.31 8.15 10.51
N LEU A 68 2.73 8.98 11.37
CA LEU A 68 3.50 9.78 12.33
C LEU A 68 4.25 8.91 13.35
N ASP A 69 3.67 7.76 13.71
CA ASP A 69 4.26 6.80 14.64
C ASP A 69 5.37 5.94 13.98
N ALA A 70 5.39 5.86 12.64
CA ALA A 70 6.28 4.99 11.85
C ALA A 70 7.40 5.74 11.11
N LEU A 71 7.51 7.06 11.24
CA LEU A 71 8.57 7.83 10.58
C LEU A 71 9.92 7.56 11.24
N ALA A 72 10.75 6.77 10.56
CA ALA A 72 12.17 6.69 10.86
C ALA A 72 12.79 8.07 10.58
N ASN A 73 13.17 8.78 11.64
CA ASN A 73 13.97 10.00 11.50
C ASN A 73 15.30 9.62 10.83
N PRO A 74 15.68 10.25 9.71
CA PRO A 74 16.99 10.01 9.13
C PRO A 74 18.07 10.34 10.16
N THR A 75 19.13 9.53 10.20
CA THR A 75 20.29 9.76 11.05
C THR A 75 20.81 11.18 10.80
N PRO A 76 20.89 12.05 11.82
CA PRO A 76 21.29 13.43 11.63
C PRO A 76 22.67 13.48 10.97
N ALA A 77 22.77 14.31 9.91
CA ALA A 77 24.07 14.62 9.33
C ALA A 77 24.90 15.38 10.38
N PRO A 78 26.25 15.27 10.34
CA PRO A 78 27.09 16.18 11.12
C PRO A 78 26.70 17.63 10.82
N GLU A 79 26.62 18.47 11.85
CA GLU A 79 26.27 19.88 11.69
C GLU A 79 27.30 20.55 10.77
N PRO A 80 26.88 21.11 9.63
CA PRO A 80 27.79 21.83 8.75
C PRO A 80 28.21 23.14 9.40
N ASP A 81 29.44 23.58 9.11
CA ASP A 81 29.88 24.94 9.43
C ASP A 81 29.17 25.94 8.50
N ASP A 82 28.95 27.20 8.93
CA ASP A 82 28.08 28.18 8.25
C ASP A 82 28.42 28.37 6.75
N ALA A 83 29.70 28.31 6.40
CA ALA A 83 30.18 28.44 5.02
C ALA A 83 29.83 27.23 4.14
N ALA A 84 29.78 26.02 4.72
CA ALA A 84 29.39 24.81 4.02
C ALA A 84 27.88 24.79 3.78
N GLU A 85 27.08 25.28 4.73
CA GLU A 85 25.63 25.35 4.57
C GLU A 85 25.20 26.35 3.48
N ALA A 86 25.88 27.51 3.37
CA ALA A 86 25.62 28.48 2.31
C ALA A 86 25.96 27.98 0.89
N ALA A 87 26.85 26.99 0.76
CA ALA A 87 27.24 26.39 -0.51
C ALA A 87 26.38 25.16 -0.89
N MET A 88 25.52 24.68 0.01
CA MET A 88 24.67 23.52 -0.25
C MET A 88 23.60 23.85 -1.27
N ARG A 89 23.33 22.86 -2.12
CA ARG A 89 22.25 22.91 -3.09
C ARG A 89 21.29 21.78 -2.81
N ASP A 90 20.00 22.08 -2.91
CA ASP A 90 18.94 21.10 -2.80
C ASP A 90 18.75 20.36 -4.13
N GLY A 91 18.19 19.16 -4.05
CA GLY A 91 17.75 18.43 -5.22
C GLY A 91 16.93 17.19 -4.88
N LEU A 92 16.32 16.60 -5.91
CA LEU A 92 15.53 15.39 -5.83
C LEU A 92 16.33 14.19 -6.35
N LEU A 93 16.41 13.12 -5.59
CA LEU A 93 17.11 11.91 -6.01
C LEU A 93 16.29 11.11 -7.03
N ILE A 94 16.82 10.98 -8.25
CA ILE A 94 16.14 10.35 -9.39
C ILE A 94 16.50 8.88 -9.53
N SER A 95 17.78 8.56 -9.39
CA SER A 95 18.26 7.18 -9.44
C SER A 95 19.58 7.03 -8.68
N ILE A 96 19.88 5.80 -8.27
CA ILE A 96 21.16 5.45 -7.64
C ILE A 96 21.74 4.29 -8.43
N THR A 97 22.92 4.49 -9.01
CA THR A 97 23.68 3.44 -9.70
C THR A 97 25.04 3.28 -9.06
N ARG A 98 25.23 2.17 -8.33
CA ARG A 98 26.44 1.95 -7.51
C ARG A 98 26.67 3.18 -6.62
N ARG A 99 27.79 3.87 -6.70
CA ARG A 99 28.10 5.05 -5.86
C ARG A 99 27.73 6.39 -6.48
N ILE A 100 27.00 6.39 -7.60
CA ILE A 100 26.59 7.61 -8.29
C ILE A 100 25.08 7.78 -8.12
N ALA A 101 24.69 8.95 -7.63
CA ALA A 101 23.33 9.41 -7.49
C ALA A 101 23.05 10.45 -8.58
N SER A 102 21.98 10.26 -9.36
CA SER A 102 21.47 11.29 -10.26
C SER A 102 20.47 12.15 -9.51
N VAL A 103 20.73 13.45 -9.42
CA VAL A 103 19.93 14.42 -8.66
C VAL A 103 19.36 15.46 -9.63
N LEU A 104 18.06 15.73 -9.54
CA LEU A 104 17.41 16.83 -10.24
C LEU A 104 17.51 18.10 -9.38
N ALA A 105 18.21 19.12 -9.87
CA ALA A 105 18.36 20.43 -9.24
C ALA A 105 17.80 21.55 -10.14
N GLU A 106 17.79 22.81 -9.67
CA GLU A 106 17.24 23.97 -10.42
C GLU A 106 17.85 24.18 -11.82
N GLY A 107 19.03 23.61 -12.09
CA GLY A 107 19.71 23.67 -13.40
C GLY A 107 19.61 22.38 -14.23
N GLY A 108 18.81 21.40 -13.81
CA GLY A 108 18.69 20.09 -14.45
C GLY A 108 19.36 18.95 -13.67
N LEU A 109 19.63 17.85 -14.37
CA LEU A 109 20.23 16.66 -13.78
C LEU A 109 21.73 16.85 -13.50
N VAL A 110 22.13 16.56 -12.27
CA VAL A 110 23.53 16.53 -11.83
C VAL A 110 23.88 15.16 -11.28
N GLU A 111 25.08 14.69 -11.57
CA GLU A 111 25.62 13.49 -10.95
C GLU A 111 26.34 13.85 -9.64
N CYS A 112 26.02 13.12 -8.58
CA CYS A 112 26.63 13.26 -7.27
C CYS A 112 27.18 11.91 -6.79
N LEU A 113 28.32 11.94 -6.12
CA LEU A 113 28.93 10.79 -5.47
C LEU A 113 28.28 10.55 -4.10
N LEU A 114 28.08 9.28 -3.77
CA LEU A 114 27.61 8.85 -2.46
C LEU A 114 28.79 8.68 -1.48
N PRO A 115 28.75 9.34 -0.31
CA PRO A 115 29.67 9.04 0.79
C PRO A 115 29.63 7.55 1.17
N SER A 116 30.75 7.00 1.62
CA SER A 116 30.87 5.58 1.99
C SER A 116 29.79 5.09 2.96
N ARG A 117 29.35 5.95 3.89
CA ARG A 117 28.25 5.68 4.83
C ARG A 117 26.94 5.39 4.09
N LEU A 118 26.48 6.33 3.26
CA LEU A 118 25.26 6.17 2.46
C LEU A 118 25.40 5.09 1.38
N ALA A 119 26.62 4.88 0.88
CA ALA A 119 26.90 3.83 -0.09
C ALA A 119 26.82 2.40 0.50
N ALA A 120 26.96 2.25 1.83
CA ALA A 120 26.75 0.98 2.49
C ALA A 120 25.26 0.67 2.73
N THR A 121 24.42 1.70 2.81
CA THR A 121 23.01 1.65 3.23
C THR A 121 22.04 2.09 2.13
N GLN A 122 22.45 2.05 0.85
CA GLN A 122 21.80 2.62 -0.36
C GLN A 122 20.30 2.38 -0.59
N GLN A 123 19.67 1.56 0.24
CA GLN A 123 18.25 1.22 0.16
C GLN A 123 17.52 1.45 1.48
N SER A 124 18.16 1.99 2.52
CA SER A 124 17.54 2.23 3.83
C SER A 124 17.70 3.70 4.23
N GLU A 125 18.92 4.23 4.21
CA GLU A 125 19.20 5.62 4.58
C GLU A 125 19.03 6.61 3.42
N ILE A 126 19.05 6.12 2.19
CA ILE A 126 18.82 6.90 0.98
C ILE A 126 18.02 6.06 -0.02
N ALA A 127 17.04 6.66 -0.69
CA ALA A 127 16.13 6.02 -1.62
C ALA A 127 15.66 7.00 -2.70
N VAL A 128 15.22 6.48 -3.84
CA VAL A 128 14.66 7.32 -4.92
C VAL A 128 13.46 8.11 -4.41
N GLY A 129 13.38 9.38 -4.79
CA GLY A 129 12.40 10.33 -4.26
C GLY A 129 12.84 11.07 -3.00
N ASP A 130 14.00 10.75 -2.42
CA ASP A 130 14.58 11.55 -1.34
C ASP A 130 14.94 12.96 -1.80
N ARG A 131 14.65 13.94 -0.96
CA ARG A 131 15.20 15.29 -1.09
C ARG A 131 16.57 15.29 -0.44
N VAL A 132 17.58 15.76 -1.16
CA VAL A 132 18.97 15.70 -0.74
C VAL A 132 19.62 17.07 -0.81
N ARG A 133 20.58 17.32 0.08
CA ARG A 133 21.54 18.41 -0.06
C ARG A 133 22.83 17.85 -0.62
N TRP A 134 23.41 18.55 -1.58
CA TRP A 134 24.69 18.21 -2.18
C TRP A 134 25.60 19.43 -2.24
N LEU A 135 26.90 19.17 -2.34
CA LEU A 135 27.95 20.19 -2.40
C LEU A 135 28.94 19.85 -3.50
N GLU A 136 29.43 20.89 -4.17
CA GLU A 136 30.53 20.80 -5.12
C GLU A 136 31.83 21.16 -4.39
N LYS A 137 32.82 20.27 -4.48
CA LYS A 137 34.16 20.50 -3.92
C LYS A 137 35.03 21.28 -4.90
N GLU A 138 36.17 21.77 -4.41
CA GLU A 138 37.15 22.53 -5.21
C GLU A 138 37.68 21.74 -6.42
N ASP A 139 37.70 20.41 -6.35
CA ASP A 139 38.10 19.52 -7.45
C ASP A 139 36.99 19.30 -8.49
N GLY A 140 35.85 20.00 -8.35
CA GLY A 140 34.66 19.87 -9.19
C GLY A 140 33.80 18.64 -8.90
N SER A 141 34.19 17.80 -7.94
CA SER A 141 33.40 16.63 -7.56
C SER A 141 32.18 17.03 -6.73
N ARG A 142 31.03 16.46 -7.06
CA ARG A 142 29.77 16.72 -6.35
C ARG A 142 29.44 15.56 -5.44
N TRP A 143 29.07 15.84 -4.20
CA TRP A 143 28.81 14.82 -3.19
C TRP A 143 27.46 15.04 -2.51
N ILE A 144 26.71 13.94 -2.31
CA ILE A 144 25.54 13.98 -1.42
C ILE A 144 26.04 14.22 0.00
N HIS A 145 25.55 15.27 0.63
CA HIS A 145 25.89 15.63 2.00
C HIS A 145 24.89 15.00 2.99
N SER A 146 23.61 15.26 2.76
CA SER A 146 22.54 14.83 3.67
C SER A 146 21.25 14.53 2.92
N VAL A 147 20.45 13.64 3.53
CA VAL A 147 19.08 13.34 3.12
C VAL A 147 18.15 14.11 4.05
N LEU A 148 17.22 14.87 3.49
CA LEU A 148 16.24 15.64 4.26
C LEU A 148 15.15 14.70 4.83
N PRO A 149 14.45 15.11 5.90
CA PRO A 149 13.36 14.33 6.47
C PRO A 149 12.31 13.92 5.44
N ARG A 150 11.89 12.66 5.50
CA ARG A 150 10.85 12.10 4.62
C ARG A 150 9.48 12.47 5.16
N ALA A 151 8.59 12.93 4.29
CA ALA A 151 7.18 13.11 4.67
C ALA A 151 6.41 11.78 4.61
N THR A 152 6.74 10.96 3.62
CA THR A 152 6.17 9.63 3.38
C THR A 152 7.25 8.71 2.83
N TYR A 153 7.00 7.41 2.89
CA TYR A 153 7.88 6.43 2.28
C TYR A 153 7.13 5.15 1.92
N LEU A 154 7.78 4.30 1.14
CA LEU A 154 7.36 2.93 0.91
C LEU A 154 8.57 2.04 1.20
N ALA A 155 8.41 1.10 2.11
CA ALA A 155 9.48 0.20 2.52
C ALA A 155 9.04 -1.26 2.55
N ARG A 156 10.02 -2.15 2.52
CA ARG A 156 9.86 -3.60 2.62
C ARG A 156 10.90 -4.19 3.59
N PRO A 157 10.67 -5.40 4.12
CA PRO A 157 11.72 -6.14 4.80
C PRO A 157 12.93 -6.37 3.89
N ASP A 158 14.12 -6.33 4.49
CA ASP A 158 15.36 -6.68 3.82
C ASP A 158 15.38 -8.19 3.53
N PRO A 159 15.63 -8.63 2.29
CA PRO A 159 15.61 -10.04 1.92
C PRO A 159 16.71 -10.88 2.59
N HIS A 160 17.75 -10.27 3.15
CA HIS A 160 18.86 -10.96 3.83
C HIS A 160 18.78 -10.81 5.35
N TYR A 161 18.10 -9.76 5.82
CA TYR A 161 18.01 -9.41 7.24
C TYR A 161 16.57 -9.05 7.59
N GLU A 162 15.76 -10.03 7.99
CA GLU A 162 14.34 -9.84 8.27
C GLU A 162 14.04 -8.75 9.31
N HIS A 163 15.00 -8.45 10.20
CA HIS A 163 14.91 -7.40 11.20
C HIS A 163 15.19 -5.98 10.66
N MET A 164 15.70 -5.86 9.44
CA MET A 164 16.00 -4.60 8.77
C MET A 164 14.94 -4.27 7.72
N GLN A 165 14.79 -2.97 7.46
CA GLN A 165 13.89 -2.46 6.45
C GLN A 165 14.68 -1.79 5.33
N ARG A 166 14.17 -1.90 4.11
CA ARG A 166 14.65 -1.19 2.93
C ARG A 166 13.56 -0.27 2.42
N VAL A 167 13.83 1.02 2.46
CA VAL A 167 13.02 2.06 1.82
C VAL A 167 13.24 1.97 0.31
N ILE A 168 12.15 1.68 -0.38
CA ILE A 168 12.09 1.50 -1.82
C ILE A 168 11.94 2.85 -2.51
N ALA A 169 11.07 3.70 -1.95
CA ALA A 169 10.76 5.01 -2.46
C ALA A 169 10.43 5.95 -1.29
N ALA A 170 10.80 7.22 -1.42
CA ALA A 170 10.56 8.26 -0.42
C ALA A 170 9.77 9.42 -1.01
N ASN A 171 9.08 10.17 -0.14
CA ASN A 171 8.24 11.32 -0.50
C ASN A 171 7.23 11.00 -1.60
N VAL A 172 6.61 9.82 -1.48
CA VAL A 172 5.57 9.32 -2.38
C VAL A 172 4.20 9.77 -1.88
N ASP A 173 3.45 10.49 -2.71
CA ASP A 173 2.10 10.92 -2.41
C ASP A 173 1.09 9.78 -2.60
N VAL A 174 1.26 9.00 -3.68
CA VAL A 174 0.34 7.93 -4.08
C VAL A 174 1.09 6.64 -4.39
N VAL A 175 0.72 5.54 -3.75
CA VAL A 175 1.20 4.20 -4.11
C VAL A 175 0.11 3.49 -4.91
N VAL A 176 0.41 3.23 -6.19
CA VAL A 176 -0.51 2.52 -7.08
C VAL A 176 -0.23 1.03 -6.99
N ASN A 177 -1.11 0.29 -6.30
CA ASN A 177 -1.10 -1.16 -6.29
C ASN A 177 -1.74 -1.69 -7.57
N VAL A 178 -0.89 -2.07 -8.52
CA VAL A 178 -1.31 -2.63 -9.81
C VAL A 178 -1.59 -4.12 -9.64
N VAL A 179 -2.84 -4.49 -9.87
CA VAL A 179 -3.31 -5.87 -9.92
C VAL A 179 -3.83 -6.17 -11.32
N SER A 180 -4.11 -7.44 -11.61
CA SER A 180 -4.79 -7.83 -12.85
C SER A 180 -5.94 -8.77 -12.56
N VAL A 181 -6.96 -8.74 -13.41
CA VAL A 181 -8.15 -9.59 -13.26
C VAL A 181 -7.83 -11.07 -13.45
N LYS A 182 -6.93 -11.42 -14.39
CA LYS A 182 -6.72 -12.82 -14.81
C LYS A 182 -5.30 -13.35 -14.64
N TYR A 183 -4.30 -12.66 -15.21
CA TYR A 183 -2.92 -13.17 -15.28
C TYR A 183 -1.88 -12.17 -14.75
N PRO A 184 -1.45 -12.28 -13.48
CA PRO A 184 -1.97 -13.18 -12.43
C PRO A 184 -3.39 -12.77 -11.94
N PRO A 185 -4.15 -13.68 -11.30
CA PRO A 185 -5.48 -13.36 -10.78
C PRO A 185 -5.39 -12.43 -9.57
N LEU A 186 -6.53 -11.82 -9.21
CA LEU A 186 -6.63 -11.01 -8.01
C LEU A 186 -6.25 -11.83 -6.77
N ARG A 187 -5.49 -11.20 -5.87
CA ARG A 187 -5.06 -11.80 -4.60
C ARG A 187 -5.37 -10.83 -3.46
N PRO A 188 -6.60 -10.85 -2.90
CA PRO A 188 -7.02 -9.93 -1.85
C PRO A 188 -6.03 -9.85 -0.69
N ARG A 189 -5.54 -11.00 -0.21
CA ARG A 189 -4.55 -11.05 0.89
C ARG A 189 -3.25 -10.29 0.58
N LEU A 190 -2.82 -10.27 -0.69
CA LEU A 190 -1.66 -9.50 -1.10
C LEU A 190 -1.98 -8.01 -1.20
N ILE A 191 -3.20 -7.65 -1.63
CA ILE A 191 -3.69 -6.27 -1.63
C ILE A 191 -3.67 -5.73 -0.19
N ASP A 192 -4.22 -6.47 0.77
CA ASP A 192 -4.19 -6.11 2.19
C ASP A 192 -2.77 -5.79 2.69
N ARG A 193 -1.78 -6.65 2.36
CA ARG A 193 -0.38 -6.43 2.76
C ARG A 193 0.19 -5.15 2.16
N TYR A 194 -0.10 -4.86 0.89
CA TYR A 194 0.28 -3.58 0.28
C TYR A 194 -0.39 -2.41 0.99
N LEU A 195 -1.69 -2.47 1.25
CA LEU A 195 -2.41 -1.40 1.91
C LEU A 195 -1.85 -1.11 3.31
N ILE A 196 -1.53 -2.14 4.09
CA ILE A 196 -0.88 -1.99 5.40
C ILE A 196 0.46 -1.25 5.25
N ALA A 197 1.33 -1.70 4.34
CA ALA A 197 2.64 -1.07 4.15
C ALA A 197 2.54 0.38 3.64
N ILE A 198 1.55 0.66 2.78
CA ILE A 198 1.27 2.00 2.26
C ILE A 198 0.80 2.92 3.39
N MET A 199 -0.12 2.43 4.24
CA MET A 199 -0.62 3.18 5.39
C MET A 199 0.47 3.44 6.44
N GLN A 200 1.35 2.46 6.71
CA GLN A 200 2.53 2.63 7.58
C GLN A 200 3.45 3.74 7.06
N GLY A 201 3.71 3.75 5.76
CA GLY A 201 4.55 4.75 5.11
C GLY A 201 3.88 6.11 4.89
N GLY A 202 2.58 6.22 5.21
CA GLY A 202 1.80 7.44 5.09
C GLY A 202 1.44 7.86 3.68
N ALA A 203 1.71 7.06 2.65
CA ALA A 203 1.29 7.38 1.28
C ALA A 203 -0.18 7.01 1.05
N THR A 204 -0.83 7.63 0.05
CA THR A 204 -2.22 7.34 -0.28
C THR A 204 -2.30 6.09 -1.17
N PRO A 205 -3.04 5.03 -0.79
CA PRO A 205 -3.20 3.86 -1.65
C PRO A 205 -4.19 4.13 -2.78
N LEU A 206 -3.84 3.64 -3.97
CA LEU A 206 -4.73 3.56 -5.13
C LEU A 206 -4.60 2.17 -5.74
N ILE A 207 -5.70 1.46 -5.98
CA ILE A 207 -5.66 0.17 -6.67
C ILE A 207 -5.85 0.41 -8.16
N CYS A 208 -4.98 -0.15 -9.00
CA CYS A 208 -5.17 -0.15 -10.45
C CYS A 208 -5.45 -1.59 -10.90
N VAL A 209 -6.68 -1.87 -11.31
CA VAL A 209 -7.10 -3.17 -11.82
C VAL A 209 -6.88 -3.21 -13.31
N ASN A 210 -5.79 -3.84 -13.74
CA ASN A 210 -5.41 -3.88 -15.15
C ASN A 210 -5.93 -5.14 -15.87
N LYS A 211 -5.86 -5.11 -17.20
CA LYS A 211 -6.22 -6.21 -18.11
C LYS A 211 -7.71 -6.58 -18.09
N ILE A 212 -8.57 -5.60 -17.83
CA ILE A 212 -10.03 -5.81 -17.84
C ILE A 212 -10.55 -6.29 -19.20
N ASP A 213 -9.75 -6.14 -20.27
CA ASP A 213 -10.04 -6.68 -21.60
C ASP A 213 -9.98 -8.22 -21.72
N LEU A 214 -9.57 -8.92 -20.65
CA LEU A 214 -9.45 -10.38 -20.62
C LEU A 214 -10.66 -11.12 -20.04
N GLU A 215 -11.64 -10.38 -19.52
CA GLU A 215 -12.87 -10.92 -18.94
C GLU A 215 -14.10 -10.31 -19.62
N SER A 216 -15.21 -11.05 -19.62
CA SER A 216 -16.52 -10.48 -19.96
C SER A 216 -17.04 -9.57 -18.85
N ASP A 217 -18.05 -8.75 -19.13
CA ASP A 217 -18.63 -7.83 -18.13
C ASP A 217 -19.18 -8.55 -16.88
N GLU A 218 -19.71 -9.77 -17.05
CA GLU A 218 -20.25 -10.60 -15.96
C GLU A 218 -19.11 -11.17 -15.09
N GLU A 219 -18.11 -11.80 -15.71
CA GLU A 219 -16.93 -12.32 -15.01
C GLU A 219 -16.13 -11.21 -14.30
N LEU A 220 -16.04 -10.04 -14.94
CA LEU A 220 -15.39 -8.88 -14.35
C LEU A 220 -16.12 -8.40 -13.09
N ALA A 221 -17.45 -8.36 -13.09
CA ALA A 221 -18.22 -7.96 -11.92
C ALA A 221 -17.99 -8.90 -10.73
N ASP A 222 -17.91 -10.22 -10.97
CA ASP A 222 -17.64 -11.21 -9.94
C ASP A 222 -16.23 -11.07 -9.35
N GLU A 223 -15.21 -10.88 -10.19
CA GLU A 223 -13.82 -10.66 -9.74
C GLU A 223 -13.68 -9.37 -8.92
N LEU A 224 -14.37 -8.30 -9.34
CA LEU A 224 -14.34 -7.01 -8.66
C LEU A 224 -15.12 -6.98 -7.34
N ALA A 225 -16.02 -7.94 -7.08
CA ALA A 225 -16.82 -7.98 -5.86
C ALA A 225 -15.95 -7.99 -4.58
N CYS A 226 -14.76 -8.59 -4.64
CA CYS A 226 -13.83 -8.56 -3.51
C CYS A 226 -13.24 -7.17 -3.22
N LEU A 227 -13.19 -6.29 -4.23
CA LEU A 227 -12.64 -4.93 -4.13
C LEU A 227 -13.62 -3.94 -3.49
N GLU A 228 -14.92 -4.23 -3.53
CA GLU A 228 -15.96 -3.40 -2.90
C GLU A 228 -15.71 -3.22 -1.40
N ALA A 229 -15.22 -4.27 -0.73
CA ALA A 229 -14.85 -4.20 0.68
C ALA A 229 -13.78 -3.12 0.95
N TYR A 230 -12.91 -2.81 0.00
CA TYR A 230 -11.88 -1.76 0.17
C TYR A 230 -12.44 -0.37 -0.15
N ALA A 231 -13.31 -0.28 -1.16
CA ALA A 231 -13.98 0.95 -1.54
C ALA A 231 -14.88 1.49 -0.42
N GLU A 232 -15.60 0.61 0.30
CA GLU A 232 -16.44 0.98 1.45
C GLU A 232 -15.68 1.74 2.56
N PHE A 233 -14.37 1.53 2.68
CA PHE A 233 -13.52 2.19 3.67
C PHE A 233 -12.60 3.27 3.09
N GLY A 234 -12.80 3.63 1.81
CA GLY A 234 -12.16 4.80 1.19
C GLY A 234 -10.89 4.52 0.40
N VAL A 235 -10.59 3.26 0.06
CA VAL A 235 -9.52 2.92 -0.88
C VAL A 235 -10.07 2.99 -2.30
N GLU A 236 -9.57 3.93 -3.09
CA GLU A 236 -9.96 4.09 -4.49
C GLU A 236 -9.39 2.95 -5.35
N TYR A 237 -10.15 2.52 -6.36
CA TYR A 237 -9.65 1.68 -7.43
C TYR A 237 -10.04 2.22 -8.81
N VAL A 238 -9.17 2.00 -9.81
CA VAL A 238 -9.38 2.38 -11.21
C VAL A 238 -9.24 1.15 -12.09
N LEU A 239 -10.22 0.94 -12.97
CA LEU A 239 -10.21 -0.13 -13.97
C LEU A 239 -9.44 0.33 -15.20
N CYS A 240 -8.45 -0.47 -15.62
CA CYS A 240 -7.55 -0.14 -16.72
C CYS A 240 -7.42 -1.31 -17.71
N SER A 241 -7.21 -0.97 -18.98
CA SER A 241 -6.61 -1.88 -19.96
C SER A 241 -5.56 -1.14 -20.76
N THR A 242 -4.31 -1.57 -20.63
CA THR A 242 -3.21 -1.08 -21.49
C THR A 242 -3.38 -1.51 -22.95
N LYS A 243 -4.22 -2.51 -23.24
CA LYS A 243 -4.47 -2.99 -24.61
C LYS A 243 -5.48 -2.09 -25.33
N THR A 244 -6.56 -1.70 -24.66
CA THR A 244 -7.61 -0.85 -25.25
C THR A 244 -7.40 0.64 -24.96
N GLY A 245 -6.54 0.99 -24.00
CA GLY A 245 -6.36 2.35 -23.50
C GLY A 245 -7.41 2.78 -22.47
N GLN A 246 -8.41 1.93 -22.17
CA GLN A 246 -9.47 2.22 -21.21
C GLN A 246 -8.87 2.50 -19.82
N GLY A 247 -9.36 3.55 -19.16
CA GLY A 247 -8.99 3.92 -17.80
C GLY A 247 -7.62 4.56 -17.61
N ILE A 248 -6.73 4.53 -18.60
CA ILE A 248 -5.38 5.10 -18.48
C ILE A 248 -5.42 6.61 -18.25
N ALA A 249 -6.29 7.34 -18.96
CA ALA A 249 -6.47 8.78 -18.77
C ALA A 249 -7.02 9.11 -17.36
N THR A 250 -7.95 8.29 -16.85
CA THR A 250 -8.47 8.42 -15.49
C THR A 250 -7.36 8.22 -14.47
N LEU A 251 -6.57 7.16 -14.61
CA LEU A 251 -5.41 6.92 -13.75
C LEU A 251 -4.43 8.09 -13.81
N ALA A 252 -4.02 8.54 -15.00
CA ALA A 252 -3.12 9.68 -15.18
C ALA A 252 -3.63 10.95 -14.48
N SER A 253 -4.94 11.21 -14.54
CA SER A 253 -5.55 12.37 -13.85
C SER A 253 -5.38 12.32 -12.33
N ARG A 254 -5.40 11.12 -11.73
CA ARG A 254 -5.22 10.91 -10.28
C ARG A 254 -3.77 11.08 -9.81
N LEU A 255 -2.82 10.90 -10.73
CA LEU A 255 -1.38 11.03 -10.46
C LEU A 255 -0.84 12.44 -10.78
N ARG A 256 -1.60 13.26 -11.51
CA ARG A 256 -1.17 14.59 -11.94
C ARG A 256 -0.74 15.47 -10.76
N GLY A 257 0.44 16.06 -10.86
CA GLY A 257 1.02 16.95 -9.85
C GLY A 257 1.46 16.22 -8.57
N ARG A 258 1.61 14.89 -8.61
CA ARG A 258 1.96 14.05 -7.47
C ARG A 258 3.15 13.14 -7.79
N CYS A 259 3.92 12.78 -6.77
CA CYS A 259 4.91 11.71 -6.85
C CYS A 259 4.24 10.36 -6.55
N SER A 260 4.33 9.42 -7.49
CA SER A 260 3.66 8.13 -7.41
C SER A 260 4.64 6.97 -7.56
N VAL A 261 4.35 5.80 -6.98
CA VAL A 261 5.13 4.57 -7.19
C VAL A 261 4.22 3.41 -7.54
N PHE A 262 4.65 2.56 -8.47
CA PHE A 262 3.87 1.40 -8.90
C PHE A 262 4.36 0.12 -8.21
N VAL A 263 3.46 -0.53 -7.47
CA VAL A 263 3.70 -1.81 -6.80
C VAL A 263 2.76 -2.89 -7.34
N GLY A 264 3.04 -4.16 -7.03
CA GLY A 264 2.24 -5.29 -7.50
C GLY A 264 3.09 -6.40 -8.10
N HIS A 265 2.48 -7.57 -8.32
CA HIS A 265 3.20 -8.76 -8.78
C HIS A 265 3.84 -8.57 -10.17
N SER A 266 4.83 -9.40 -10.51
CA SER A 266 5.32 -9.48 -11.89
C SER A 266 4.19 -9.90 -12.84
N GLY A 267 4.13 -9.29 -14.02
CA GLY A 267 3.16 -9.64 -15.07
C GLY A 267 1.82 -8.90 -15.01
N VAL A 268 1.49 -8.17 -13.93
CA VAL A 268 0.23 -7.38 -13.82
C VAL A 268 0.15 -6.20 -14.81
N GLY A 269 1.28 -5.74 -15.34
CA GLY A 269 1.34 -4.69 -16.37
C GLY A 269 1.83 -3.31 -15.90
N LYS A 270 2.53 -3.20 -14.75
CA LYS A 270 3.09 -1.93 -14.23
C LYS A 270 3.83 -1.09 -15.29
N SER A 271 4.84 -1.67 -15.95
CA SER A 271 5.64 -0.96 -16.96
C SER A 271 4.82 -0.60 -18.21
N SER A 272 3.83 -1.42 -18.56
CA SER A 272 2.92 -1.12 -19.68
C SER A 272 2.02 0.07 -19.35
N ILE A 273 1.49 0.14 -18.12
CA ILE A 273 0.70 1.28 -17.64
C ILE A 273 1.56 2.54 -17.62
N LEU A 274 2.76 2.46 -17.06
CA LEU A 274 3.69 3.59 -17.02
C LEU A 274 3.91 4.15 -18.42
N ARG A 275 4.20 3.28 -19.40
CA ARG A 275 4.37 3.71 -20.79
C ARG A 275 3.10 4.36 -21.34
N SER A 276 1.93 3.74 -21.15
CA SER A 276 0.67 4.32 -21.62
C SER A 276 0.37 5.70 -21.00
N ILE A 277 0.80 5.96 -19.75
CA ILE A 277 0.67 7.28 -19.14
C ILE A 277 1.65 8.28 -19.77
N VAL A 278 2.90 7.88 -19.98
CA VAL A 278 3.90 8.73 -20.65
C VAL A 278 3.48 9.06 -22.09
N ASP A 279 2.92 8.09 -22.82
CA ASP A 279 2.43 8.28 -24.19
C ASP A 279 1.24 9.27 -24.27
N LEU A 280 0.42 9.34 -23.22
CA LEU A 280 -0.70 10.29 -23.17
C LEU A 280 -0.23 11.73 -22.90
N ASP A 281 0.88 11.89 -22.19
CA ASP A 281 1.38 13.20 -21.80
C ASP A 281 2.40 13.72 -22.82
N THR A 282 1.88 14.37 -23.86
CA THR A 282 2.70 15.00 -24.91
C THR A 282 3.65 16.10 -24.41
N ALA A 283 3.53 16.55 -23.16
CA ALA A 283 4.45 17.48 -22.52
C ALA A 283 5.56 16.79 -21.70
N SER A 284 5.53 15.45 -21.58
CA SER A 284 6.58 14.69 -20.90
C SER A 284 7.92 14.87 -21.59
N VAL A 285 8.94 15.20 -20.80
CA VAL A 285 10.35 15.26 -21.24
C VAL A 285 10.93 13.85 -21.43
N VAL A 286 10.23 12.83 -20.93
CA VAL A 286 10.63 11.42 -20.99
C VAL A 286 10.12 10.78 -22.29
N ASP A 287 11.04 10.28 -23.11
CA ASP A 287 10.68 9.42 -24.24
C ASP A 287 10.20 8.05 -23.73
N ALA A 288 8.97 7.68 -24.09
CA ALA A 288 8.34 6.41 -23.74
C ALA A 288 9.14 5.16 -24.18
N SER A 289 10.02 5.31 -25.19
CA SER A 289 10.94 4.26 -25.64
C SER A 289 12.00 3.90 -24.59
N THR A 290 12.30 4.82 -23.67
CA THR A 290 13.27 4.62 -22.57
C THR A 290 12.71 3.71 -21.47
N ILE A 291 11.38 3.61 -21.35
CA ILE A 291 10.71 2.68 -20.45
C ILE A 291 10.77 1.31 -21.09
N ARG A 292 11.55 0.37 -20.55
CA ARG A 292 11.68 -0.98 -21.12
C ARG A 292 10.60 -1.92 -20.57
N THR A 293 9.64 -2.32 -21.41
CA THR A 293 8.75 -3.46 -21.13
C THR A 293 9.54 -4.75 -21.24
N GLY A 294 9.83 -5.39 -20.11
CA GLY A 294 10.31 -6.76 -20.12
C GLY A 294 9.21 -7.66 -20.65
N ALA A 295 9.33 -8.09 -21.91
CA ALA A 295 8.68 -9.33 -22.33
C ALA A 295 9.06 -10.40 -21.30
N ILE A 296 8.07 -11.19 -20.91
CA ILE A 296 8.27 -12.34 -20.03
C ILE A 296 9.40 -13.14 -20.64
N SER A 297 10.55 -13.19 -19.98
CA SER A 297 11.59 -14.13 -20.36
C SER A 297 11.01 -15.51 -20.09
N GLU A 298 10.46 -16.13 -21.14
CA GLU A 298 10.44 -17.57 -21.32
C GLU A 298 11.89 -18.04 -21.33
N ALA A 299 12.51 -18.04 -20.15
CA ALA A 299 13.81 -18.62 -19.91
C ALA A 299 13.61 -19.48 -18.68
N HIS A 300 13.52 -20.77 -18.97
CA HIS A 300 13.54 -21.94 -18.11
C HIS A 300 14.09 -21.70 -16.70
N GLY A 301 13.42 -22.33 -15.72
CA GLY A 301 13.77 -22.28 -14.31
C GLY A 301 15.24 -22.54 -14.06
N THR A 302 15.95 -21.46 -13.75
CA THR A 302 17.27 -21.31 -13.08
C THR A 302 17.84 -19.95 -13.53
N GLY A 303 17.35 -18.85 -12.99
CA GLY A 303 17.63 -17.50 -13.52
C GLY A 303 18.06 -16.49 -12.46
N THR A 304 19.35 -16.21 -12.42
CA THR A 304 20.09 -15.26 -11.57
C THR A 304 19.38 -13.91 -11.40
N HIS A 305 19.22 -13.51 -10.14
CA HIS A 305 18.58 -12.27 -9.68
C HIS A 305 19.18 -11.02 -10.33
N THR A 306 18.53 -10.50 -11.38
CA THR A 306 18.91 -9.21 -11.97
C THR A 306 18.19 -8.10 -11.21
N THR A 307 18.83 -7.58 -10.15
CA THR A 307 18.39 -6.42 -9.38
C THR A 307 18.34 -5.20 -10.29
N ARG A 308 17.19 -4.91 -10.88
CA ARG A 308 16.95 -3.64 -11.56
C ARG A 308 16.77 -2.55 -10.50
N LEU A 309 17.35 -1.38 -10.76
CA LEU A 309 17.34 -0.24 -9.85
C LEU A 309 16.02 0.53 -9.99
N ALA A 310 15.50 1.06 -8.88
CA ALA A 310 14.36 1.98 -8.93
C ALA A 310 14.75 3.26 -9.67
N THR A 311 13.84 3.81 -10.47
CA THR A 311 14.08 5.03 -11.26
C THR A 311 12.85 5.93 -11.19
N LEU A 312 13.07 7.22 -10.95
CA LEU A 312 12.03 8.25 -11.03
C LEU A 312 11.95 8.82 -12.45
N TYR A 313 10.75 8.85 -13.00
CA TYR A 313 10.41 9.50 -14.25
C TYR A 313 9.66 10.80 -13.94
N ASP A 314 10.24 11.94 -14.31
CA ASP A 314 9.59 13.25 -14.22
C ASP A 314 8.77 13.49 -15.49
N LEU A 315 7.45 13.57 -15.33
CA LEU A 315 6.50 13.77 -16.43
C LEU A 315 6.15 15.25 -16.64
N GLY A 316 6.71 16.15 -15.81
CA GLY A 316 6.41 17.58 -15.84
C GLY A 316 5.16 17.94 -15.03
N GLY A 317 4.99 19.25 -14.79
CA GLY A 317 3.86 19.78 -14.01
C GLY A 317 3.79 19.28 -12.57
N GLY A 318 4.92 18.85 -11.99
CA GLY A 318 5.00 18.24 -10.66
C GLY A 318 4.60 16.77 -10.61
N THR A 319 4.32 16.13 -11.75
CA THR A 319 3.98 14.72 -11.85
C THR A 319 5.25 13.87 -11.94
N ALA A 320 5.43 12.92 -11.03
CA ALA A 320 6.57 12.02 -11.04
C ALA A 320 6.11 10.57 -10.81
N ILE A 321 6.70 9.61 -11.51
CA ILE A 321 6.42 8.19 -11.31
C ILE A 321 7.72 7.42 -11.06
N ILE A 322 7.79 6.72 -9.93
CA ILE A 322 8.89 5.82 -9.59
C ILE A 322 8.53 4.41 -10.06
N ASP A 323 9.33 3.86 -10.98
CA ASP A 323 9.27 2.44 -11.33
C ASP A 323 10.21 1.65 -10.42
N THR A 324 9.66 0.64 -9.75
CA THR A 324 10.40 -0.24 -8.84
C THR A 324 10.39 -1.67 -9.39
N PRO A 325 11.29 -1.98 -10.33
CA PRO A 325 11.31 -3.29 -10.96
C PRO A 325 11.74 -4.37 -9.96
N GLY A 326 10.99 -5.48 -9.91
CA GLY A 326 11.41 -6.69 -9.18
C GLY A 326 10.97 -6.79 -7.72
N ILE A 327 10.05 -5.95 -7.25
CA ILE A 327 9.37 -6.22 -5.97
C ILE A 327 8.41 -7.40 -6.18
N ARG A 328 8.88 -8.60 -5.84
CA ARG A 328 8.11 -9.85 -5.95
C ARG A 328 7.39 -10.21 -4.66
N GLU A 329 7.92 -9.79 -3.52
CA GLU A 329 7.38 -10.08 -2.18
C GLU A 329 7.36 -8.80 -1.35
N PHE A 330 6.16 -8.40 -0.92
CA PHE A 330 5.99 -7.42 0.14
C PHE A 330 5.75 -8.21 1.44
N GLY A 331 6.83 -8.40 2.19
CA GLY A 331 6.71 -8.72 3.60
C GLY A 331 6.08 -7.54 4.33
N LEU A 332 5.28 -7.80 5.36
CA LEU A 332 4.89 -6.72 6.26
C LEU A 332 6.14 -6.24 7.00
N MET A 333 6.26 -4.93 7.17
CA MET A 333 7.26 -4.38 8.08
C MET A 333 7.00 -4.86 9.50
N LYS A 334 7.96 -4.65 10.42
CA LYS A 334 7.71 -4.79 11.86
C LYS A 334 6.41 -4.09 12.22
N LEU A 335 5.41 -4.89 12.52
CA LEU A 335 4.06 -4.48 12.83
C LEU A 335 3.73 -5.14 14.15
N ASP A 336 3.44 -4.35 15.16
CA ASP A 336 3.10 -4.90 16.46
C ASP A 336 1.70 -5.50 16.39
N VAL A 337 1.50 -6.67 17.00
CA VAL A 337 0.21 -7.38 17.09
C VAL A 337 -0.89 -6.43 17.57
N GLU A 338 -0.58 -5.55 18.52
CA GLU A 338 -1.52 -4.58 19.09
C GLU A 338 -1.99 -3.52 18.08
N THR A 339 -1.13 -3.18 17.11
CA THR A 339 -1.38 -2.14 16.10
C THR A 339 -2.03 -2.68 14.83
N LEU A 340 -1.98 -4.00 14.59
CA LEU A 340 -2.52 -4.61 13.36
C LEU A 340 -4.00 -4.27 13.13
N LYS A 341 -4.84 -4.28 14.18
CA LYS A 341 -6.26 -3.92 14.07
C LYS A 341 -6.49 -2.52 13.52
N SER A 342 -5.55 -1.59 13.73
CA SER A 342 -5.66 -0.21 13.25
C SER A 342 -5.60 -0.10 11.73
N TYR A 343 -5.10 -1.13 11.03
CA TYR A 343 -5.05 -1.20 9.56
C TYR A 343 -6.30 -1.85 8.94
N PHE A 344 -7.25 -2.27 9.77
CA PHE A 344 -8.57 -2.78 9.37
C PHE A 344 -9.64 -1.79 9.85
N PRO A 345 -9.81 -0.63 9.18
CA PRO A 345 -10.71 0.44 9.62
C PRO A 345 -12.17 -0.01 9.76
N GLU A 346 -12.56 -1.09 9.09
CA GLU A 346 -13.86 -1.73 9.25
C GLU A 346 -14.15 -2.20 10.68
N PHE A 347 -13.11 -2.42 11.51
CA PHE A 347 -13.27 -2.92 12.87
C PHE A 347 -13.57 -1.81 13.89
N ASP A 348 -13.22 -0.55 13.62
CA ASP A 348 -13.22 0.50 14.65
C ASP A 348 -14.62 0.75 15.24
N ASP A 349 -15.60 0.93 14.36
CA ASP A 349 -16.99 1.19 14.73
C ASP A 349 -17.64 0.01 15.45
N LEU A 350 -17.12 -1.19 15.21
CA LEU A 350 -17.59 -2.47 15.78
C LEU A 350 -16.89 -2.78 17.10
N ALA A 351 -15.64 -2.37 17.25
CA ALA A 351 -14.85 -2.62 18.45
C ALA A 351 -15.50 -2.00 19.71
N ILE A 352 -16.23 -0.89 19.57
CA ILE A 352 -16.98 -0.22 20.64
C ILE A 352 -18.07 -1.14 21.22
N ASP A 353 -18.65 -2.01 20.40
CA ASP A 353 -19.72 -2.94 20.78
C ASP A 353 -19.18 -4.30 21.26
N CYS A 354 -17.85 -4.46 21.35
CA CYS A 354 -17.24 -5.66 21.93
C CYS A 354 -17.42 -5.70 23.45
N ARG A 355 -17.55 -6.92 24.00
CA ARG A 355 -17.65 -7.11 25.45
C ARG A 355 -16.40 -6.68 26.21
N PHE A 356 -15.23 -6.84 25.59
CA PHE A 356 -13.92 -6.55 26.17
C PHE A 356 -13.29 -5.35 25.46
N ASN A 357 -12.72 -4.42 26.22
CA ASN A 357 -12.11 -3.20 25.68
C ASN A 357 -10.81 -3.47 24.91
N ASP A 358 -10.11 -4.53 25.27
CA ASP A 358 -8.85 -5.02 24.70
C ASP A 358 -9.07 -6.20 23.73
N CYS A 359 -10.29 -6.34 23.20
CA CYS A 359 -10.63 -7.43 22.28
C CYS A 359 -9.67 -7.47 21.08
N SER A 360 -8.99 -8.60 20.91
CA SER A 360 -8.13 -8.89 19.74
C SER A 360 -8.93 -9.38 18.54
N HIS A 361 -10.25 -9.50 18.66
CA HIS A 361 -11.15 -10.01 17.62
C HIS A 361 -10.76 -11.39 17.10
N THR A 362 -10.20 -12.26 17.94
CA THR A 362 -9.78 -13.61 17.54
C THR A 362 -10.62 -14.66 18.27
N HIS A 363 -10.28 -14.93 19.53
CA HIS A 363 -10.85 -16.00 20.34
C HIS A 363 -11.94 -15.51 21.31
N GLU A 364 -12.07 -14.20 21.53
CA GLU A 364 -12.93 -13.62 22.56
C GLU A 364 -14.42 -13.96 22.34
N PRO A 365 -15.17 -14.34 23.39
CA PRO A 365 -16.61 -14.53 23.28
C PRO A 365 -17.31 -13.17 23.13
N GLU A 366 -18.44 -13.16 22.42
CA GLU A 366 -19.28 -11.96 22.23
C GLU A 366 -18.56 -10.78 21.55
N CYS A 367 -17.64 -11.08 20.63
CA CYS A 367 -16.95 -10.09 19.78
C CYS A 367 -17.88 -9.57 18.67
N ALA A 368 -18.10 -8.25 18.63
CA ALA A 368 -18.96 -7.61 17.63
C ALA A 368 -18.38 -7.68 16.20
N VAL A 369 -17.05 -7.70 16.05
CA VAL A 369 -16.41 -7.92 14.73
C VAL A 369 -16.75 -9.32 14.19
N LYS A 370 -16.64 -10.37 15.03
CA LYS A 370 -17.03 -11.73 14.63
C LYS A 370 -18.52 -11.82 14.30
N ASP A 371 -19.37 -11.20 15.12
CA ASP A 371 -20.81 -11.15 14.88
C ASP A 371 -21.14 -10.44 13.53
N ALA A 372 -20.34 -9.44 13.13
CA ALA A 372 -20.50 -8.71 11.87
C ALA A 372 -19.99 -9.51 10.66
N VAL A 373 -18.91 -10.28 10.80
CA VAL A 373 -18.44 -11.24 9.78
C VAL A 373 -19.51 -12.30 9.52
N GLU A 374 -20.08 -12.90 10.57
CA GLU A 374 -21.18 -13.88 10.46
C GLU A 374 -22.48 -13.30 9.87
N ALA A 375 -22.58 -11.97 9.76
CA ALA A 375 -23.73 -11.26 9.24
C ALA A 375 -23.53 -10.69 7.83
N ASP A 376 -22.36 -10.92 7.22
CA ASP A 376 -21.91 -10.35 5.94
C ASP A 376 -21.78 -8.81 5.94
N ASP A 377 -21.63 -8.22 7.13
CA ASP A 377 -21.37 -6.77 7.29
C ASP A 377 -19.87 -6.44 7.27
N VAL A 378 -19.01 -7.44 7.44
CA VAL A 378 -17.56 -7.38 7.26
C VAL A 378 -17.15 -8.51 6.33
N SER A 379 -16.30 -8.22 5.35
CA SER A 379 -15.80 -9.22 4.40
C SER A 379 -15.07 -10.35 5.13
N GLU A 380 -15.50 -11.59 4.90
CA GLU A 380 -14.84 -12.79 5.42
C GLU A 380 -13.38 -12.85 4.98
N GLY A 381 -13.09 -12.55 3.70
CA GLY A 381 -11.73 -12.54 3.18
C GLY A 381 -10.80 -11.53 3.88
N ARG A 382 -11.32 -10.35 4.22
CA ARG A 382 -10.57 -9.33 5.00
C ARG A 382 -10.29 -9.83 6.42
N TYR A 383 -11.30 -10.42 7.07
CA TYR A 383 -11.16 -10.98 8.42
C TYR A 383 -10.19 -12.18 8.45
N GLU A 384 -10.22 -13.05 7.44
CA GLU A 384 -9.24 -14.13 7.29
C GLU A 384 -7.81 -13.60 7.15
N THR A 385 -7.62 -12.55 6.34
CA THR A 385 -6.30 -11.90 6.24
C THR A 385 -5.85 -11.39 7.61
N TYR A 386 -6.73 -10.69 8.34
CA TYR A 386 -6.44 -10.21 9.69
C TYR A 386 -5.98 -11.35 10.62
N LEU A 387 -6.70 -12.46 10.67
CA LEU A 387 -6.36 -13.60 11.52
C LEU A 387 -5.00 -14.22 11.17
N ARG A 388 -4.71 -14.37 9.87
CA ARG A 388 -3.42 -14.91 9.42
C ARG A 388 -2.27 -13.99 9.77
N LEU A 389 -2.44 -12.68 9.57
CA LEU A 389 -1.42 -11.70 9.95
C LEU A 389 -1.20 -11.68 11.47
N MET A 390 -2.27 -11.81 12.27
CA MET A 390 -2.15 -11.95 13.73
C MET A 390 -1.32 -13.17 14.12
N GLU A 391 -1.50 -14.30 13.44
CA GLU A 391 -0.72 -15.53 13.67
C GLU A 391 0.75 -15.35 13.26
N GLU A 392 1.00 -14.87 12.03
CA GLU A 392 2.36 -14.58 11.51
C GLU A 392 3.15 -13.66 12.45
N LEU A 393 2.53 -12.60 12.97
CA LEU A 393 3.19 -11.65 13.87
C LEU A 393 3.47 -12.23 15.26
N ARG A 394 2.63 -13.16 15.75
CA ARG A 394 2.86 -13.84 17.04
C ARG A 394 4.03 -14.81 16.95
N GLU A 395 4.17 -15.51 15.83
CA GLU A 395 5.28 -16.42 15.58
C GLU A 395 6.62 -15.69 15.41
N GLN A 396 6.60 -14.47 14.86
CA GLN A 396 7.80 -13.64 14.70
C GLN A 396 8.24 -12.93 16.01
N GLY A 397 7.33 -12.81 16.98
CA GLY A 397 7.58 -12.15 18.27
C GLY A 397 8.11 -13.08 19.38
N THR A 398 8.17 -14.38 19.13
CA THR A 398 8.79 -15.42 19.98
C THR A 398 10.17 -15.78 19.47
#